data_AF-A0A0G1YE22-F1
#
_entry.id   AF-A0A0G1YE22-F1
#
_cell.length_a   1.000
_cell.length_b   1.000
_cell.length_c   1.000
_cell.angle_alpha   90.00
_cell.angle_beta   90.00
_cell.angle_gamma   90.00
#
_symmetry.space_group_name_H-M   'P 1'
#
loop_
_entity.id
_entity.type
_entity.pdbx_description
1 polymer ?
#
loop_
_entity_poly.entity_id
_entity_poly.type
_entity_poly.pdbx_seq_one_letter_code
_entity_poly.pdbx_strand_id
1 'polypeptide(L)'
;MMAGAQSLESVMTNASPFTVSVTPQYPVPYSQATLSLLSASLDLVNSTMTVSVGGKEIYQGSVRPVAVSLGGTGSVTNVVVKIVTNGTTYTQSLSLQPQDVSLVVEPVSSAPPLYPGKPSVPLEGDVRVVAMASLRGASGKAIAPSTYAYSWTVDGASIANASGIGKSTLLVASPLQYRARTVSVAVMTQDGAFAGGAKLTLIP
;
A
#
# COMPACT_ATOMS: atom_id res chain seq x y z
N MET A 1 -12.65 -48.85 -9.62
CA MET A 1 -13.62 -47.75 -9.55
C MET A 1 -12.87 -46.48 -9.91
N MET A 2 -13.02 -46.01 -11.14
CA MET A 2 -12.37 -44.81 -11.67
C MET A 2 -13.20 -43.58 -11.29
N ALA A 3 -12.57 -42.56 -10.74
CA ALA A 3 -13.01 -41.16 -10.72
C ALA A 3 -11.70 -40.37 -10.67
N GLY A 4 -11.32 -39.54 -11.64
CA GLY A 4 -12.11 -38.64 -12.46
C GLY A 4 -11.44 -37.28 -12.26
N ALA A 5 -10.53 -36.93 -13.16
CA ALA A 5 -9.75 -35.69 -13.14
C ALA A 5 -10.66 -34.46 -13.16
N GLN A 6 -10.30 -33.42 -12.40
CA GLN A 6 -10.76 -32.06 -12.67
C GLN A 6 -9.53 -31.18 -12.84
N SER A 7 -9.10 -31.07 -14.09
CA SER A 7 -8.28 -29.98 -14.59
C SER A 7 -9.10 -28.69 -14.56
N LEU A 8 -8.65 -27.68 -13.82
CA LEU A 8 -9.17 -26.31 -13.95
C LEU A 8 -8.57 -25.68 -15.21
N GLU A 9 -9.19 -25.94 -16.36
CA GLU A 9 -9.10 -25.04 -17.50
C GLU A 9 -10.07 -23.88 -17.28
N SER A 10 -9.63 -22.87 -16.53
CA SER A 10 -10.27 -21.56 -16.56
C SER A 10 -9.79 -20.81 -17.80
N VAL A 11 -10.61 -20.88 -18.84
CA VAL A 11 -10.88 -19.84 -19.85
C VAL A 11 -9.91 -18.64 -19.79
N MET A 12 -9.04 -18.54 -20.80
CA MET A 12 -8.27 -17.32 -21.10
C MET A 12 -9.21 -16.11 -21.13
N THR A 13 -8.95 -15.13 -20.28
CA THR A 13 -9.47 -13.77 -20.45
C THR A 13 -8.25 -12.85 -20.54
N ASN A 14 -7.93 -12.46 -21.78
CA ASN A 14 -6.94 -11.46 -22.21
C ASN A 14 -5.80 -11.17 -21.23
N ALA A 15 -4.60 -11.66 -21.55
CA ALA A 15 -3.38 -11.01 -21.08
C ALA A 15 -3.48 -9.52 -21.44
N SER A 16 -3.64 -8.66 -20.42
CA SER A 16 -3.70 -7.22 -20.64
C SER A 16 -2.39 -6.81 -21.33
N PRO A 17 -2.44 -6.10 -22.47
CA PRO A 17 -1.24 -5.84 -23.27
C PRO A 17 -0.28 -4.86 -22.59
N PHE A 18 -0.70 -4.25 -21.48
CA PHE A 18 0.14 -3.48 -20.58
C PHE A 18 -0.37 -3.61 -19.14
N THR A 19 0.48 -3.23 -18.19
CA THR A 19 0.19 -3.15 -16.77
C THR A 19 0.38 -1.71 -16.29
N VAL A 20 -0.54 -1.22 -15.47
CA VAL A 20 -0.39 0.04 -14.74
C VAL A 20 0.09 -0.26 -13.33
N SER A 21 1.24 0.30 -12.97
CA SER A 21 1.79 0.29 -11.62
C SER A 21 1.48 1.59 -10.89
N VAL A 22 1.28 1.51 -9.58
CA VAL A 22 0.89 2.64 -8.72
C VAL A 22 1.94 2.81 -7.64
N THR A 23 2.49 4.02 -7.52
CA THR A 23 3.48 4.36 -6.49
C THR A 23 3.03 5.59 -5.70
N PRO A 24 3.00 5.54 -4.35
CA PRO A 24 3.30 4.39 -3.50
C PRO A 24 2.24 3.28 -3.60
N GLN A 25 2.60 2.06 -3.18
CA GLN A 25 1.69 0.90 -3.17
C GLN A 25 0.47 1.12 -2.27
N TYR A 26 0.67 1.75 -1.12
CA TYR A 26 -0.38 2.17 -0.20
C TYR A 26 -0.39 3.71 -0.14
N PRO A 27 -1.09 4.39 -1.05
CA PRO A 27 -1.18 5.82 -1.02
C PRO A 27 -2.05 6.29 0.14
N VAL A 28 -1.63 7.39 0.75
CA VAL A 28 -2.33 7.93 1.92
C VAL A 28 -3.52 8.79 1.47
N PRO A 29 -4.55 8.94 2.32
CA PRO A 29 -5.67 9.83 2.02
C PRO A 29 -5.21 11.25 1.63
N TYR A 30 -5.89 11.85 0.65
CA TYR A 30 -5.60 13.19 0.13
C TYR A 30 -4.21 13.39 -0.48
N SER A 31 -3.43 12.32 -0.73
CA SER A 31 -2.15 12.42 -1.42
C SER A 31 -2.29 12.26 -2.93
N GLN A 32 -1.13 12.28 -3.61
CA GLN A 32 -1.01 11.87 -4.99
C GLN A 32 -0.48 10.44 -5.07
N ALA A 33 -0.95 9.69 -6.07
CA ALA A 33 -0.36 8.44 -6.49
C ALA A 33 0.14 8.58 -7.94
N THR A 34 1.34 8.10 -8.20
CA THR A 34 1.98 8.13 -9.52
C THR A 34 1.68 6.83 -10.25
N LEU A 35 1.05 6.97 -11.41
CA LEU A 35 0.80 5.86 -12.33
C LEU A 35 1.95 5.75 -13.31
N SER A 36 2.50 4.54 -13.45
CA SER A 36 3.54 4.23 -14.43
C SER A 36 3.15 2.98 -15.22
N LEU A 37 3.34 3.03 -16.54
CA LEU A 37 2.96 1.94 -17.43
C LEU A 37 4.16 1.05 -17.72
N LEU A 38 3.89 -0.26 -17.81
CA LEU A 38 4.84 -1.26 -18.25
C LEU A 38 4.18 -2.15 -19.31
N SER A 39 4.86 -2.37 -20.43
CA SER A 39 4.42 -3.31 -21.47
C SER A 39 5.63 -4.01 -22.08
N ALA A 40 5.46 -5.29 -22.43
CA ALA A 40 6.45 -6.08 -23.16
C ALA A 40 6.10 -6.22 -24.66
N SER A 41 4.87 -5.88 -25.06
CA SER A 41 4.35 -6.13 -26.41
C SER A 41 3.90 -4.87 -27.16
N LEU A 42 3.60 -3.78 -26.44
CA LEU A 42 3.21 -2.51 -27.05
C LEU A 42 4.42 -1.59 -27.19
N ASP A 43 4.53 -0.92 -28.35
CA ASP A 43 5.41 0.22 -28.49
C ASP A 43 4.81 1.43 -27.76
N LEU A 44 5.26 1.63 -26.53
CA LEU A 44 4.84 2.74 -25.69
C LEU A 44 5.46 4.09 -26.13
N VAL A 45 6.60 4.05 -26.82
CA VAL A 45 7.33 5.27 -27.24
C VAL A 45 6.55 6.00 -28.33
N ASN A 46 6.04 5.26 -29.31
CA ASN A 46 5.25 5.81 -30.42
C ASN A 46 3.74 5.76 -30.15
N SER A 47 3.33 5.82 -28.88
CA SER A 47 1.92 5.75 -28.48
C SER A 47 1.43 7.03 -27.82
N THR A 48 0.13 7.28 -27.92
CA THR A 48 -0.57 8.33 -27.19
C THR A 48 -1.29 7.72 -25.99
N MET A 49 -0.98 8.23 -24.80
CA MET A 49 -1.65 7.91 -23.55
C MET A 49 -2.68 8.97 -23.20
N THR A 50 -3.86 8.52 -22.81
CA THR A 50 -4.89 9.35 -22.17
C THR A 50 -5.19 8.78 -20.78
N VAL A 51 -5.15 9.61 -19.75
CA VAL A 51 -5.52 9.24 -18.37
C VAL A 51 -6.76 10.05 -17.97
N SER A 52 -7.78 9.35 -17.49
CA SER A 52 -9.01 9.94 -17.01
C SER A 52 -9.29 9.53 -15.57
N VAL A 53 -9.76 10.48 -14.75
CA VAL A 53 -10.11 10.27 -13.34
C VAL A 53 -11.56 10.69 -13.14
N GLY A 54 -12.41 9.77 -12.66
CA GLY A 54 -13.83 10.04 -12.48
C GLY A 54 -14.55 10.46 -13.78
N GLY A 55 -14.08 9.95 -14.93
CA GLY A 55 -14.61 10.30 -16.25
C GLY A 55 -14.08 11.60 -16.85
N LYS A 56 -13.26 12.37 -16.11
CA LYS A 56 -12.60 13.59 -16.62
C LYS A 56 -11.19 13.28 -17.08
N GLU A 57 -10.85 13.69 -18.30
CA GLU A 57 -9.48 13.62 -18.80
C GLU A 57 -8.57 14.56 -18.00
N ILE A 58 -7.49 14.01 -17.44
CA ILE A 58 -6.47 14.77 -16.69
C ILE A 58 -5.14 14.84 -17.45
N TYR A 59 -4.96 13.98 -18.44
CA TYR A 59 -3.73 13.92 -19.23
C TYR A 59 -4.00 13.30 -20.60
N GLN A 60 -3.41 13.88 -21.64
CA GLN A 60 -3.28 13.29 -22.96
C GLN A 60 -1.90 13.67 -23.55
N GLY A 61 -1.19 12.69 -24.09
CA GLY A 61 0.12 12.93 -24.71
C GLY A 61 0.99 11.66 -24.77
N SER A 62 2.30 11.82 -24.88
CA SER A 62 3.24 10.70 -24.86
C SER A 62 3.19 9.91 -23.55
N VAL A 63 3.54 8.62 -23.56
CA VAL A 63 3.58 7.82 -22.33
C VAL A 63 4.62 8.37 -21.35
N ARG A 64 4.18 8.72 -20.15
CA ARG A 64 5.03 9.16 -19.03
C ARG A 64 4.34 8.91 -17.69
N PRO A 65 5.04 8.93 -16.55
CA PRO A 65 4.39 8.86 -15.25
C PRO A 65 3.40 10.03 -15.04
N VAL A 66 2.20 9.71 -14.54
CA VAL A 66 1.15 10.72 -14.29
C VAL A 66 0.72 10.65 -12.83
N ALA A 67 0.73 11.79 -12.16
CA ALA A 67 0.23 11.92 -10.80
C ALA A 67 -1.30 12.05 -10.80
N VAL A 68 -1.95 11.28 -9.94
CA VAL A 68 -3.40 11.30 -9.70
C VAL A 68 -3.66 11.70 -8.25
N SER A 69 -4.45 12.76 -8.05
CA SER A 69 -4.93 13.14 -6.73
C SER A 69 -6.01 12.19 -6.23
N LEU A 70 -5.88 11.75 -4.97
CA LEU A 70 -6.82 10.84 -4.34
C LEU A 70 -7.76 11.56 -3.38
N GLY A 71 -8.91 10.93 -3.12
CA GLY A 71 -9.85 11.35 -2.08
C GLY A 71 -9.41 10.99 -0.66
N GLY A 72 -10.33 11.21 0.28
CA GLY A 72 -10.14 10.82 1.68
C GLY A 72 -10.17 9.30 1.90
N THR A 73 -10.00 8.88 3.15
CA THR A 73 -9.99 7.47 3.55
C THR A 73 -11.23 6.73 3.04
N GLY A 74 -11.03 5.62 2.34
CA GLY A 74 -12.10 4.80 1.76
C GLY A 74 -12.80 5.42 0.55
N SER A 75 -12.40 6.60 0.09
CA SER A 75 -12.98 7.24 -1.10
C SER A 75 -12.43 6.58 -2.36
N VAL A 76 -13.31 6.18 -3.27
CA VAL A 76 -12.94 5.50 -4.51
C VAL A 76 -12.59 6.52 -5.59
N THR A 77 -11.38 6.42 -6.14
CA THR A 77 -10.90 7.17 -7.29
C THR A 77 -10.78 6.22 -8.48
N ASN A 78 -11.75 6.29 -9.40
CA ASN A 78 -11.74 5.48 -10.62
C ASN A 78 -10.82 6.10 -11.66
N VAL A 79 -9.81 5.34 -12.09
CA VAL A 79 -8.86 5.75 -13.11
C VAL A 79 -9.01 4.87 -14.35
N VAL A 80 -9.06 5.51 -15.51
CA VAL A 80 -9.03 4.84 -16.81
C VAL A 80 -7.78 5.30 -17.56
N VAL A 81 -6.95 4.35 -17.97
CA VAL A 81 -5.76 4.58 -18.79
C VAL A 81 -6.03 3.99 -20.17
N LYS A 82 -5.93 4.85 -21.19
CA LYS A 82 -6.10 4.48 -22.60
C LYS A 82 -4.77 4.70 -23.32
N ILE A 83 -4.35 3.72 -24.10
CA ILE A 83 -3.17 3.78 -24.97
C ILE A 83 -3.62 3.58 -26.40
N VAL A 84 -3.20 4.47 -27.29
CA VAL A 84 -3.39 4.36 -28.72
C VAL A 84 -2.04 4.19 -29.39
N THR A 85 -1.81 3.04 -30.03
CA THR A 85 -0.57 2.73 -30.77
C THR A 85 -0.93 2.04 -32.07
N ASN A 86 -0.31 2.45 -33.18
CA ASN A 86 -0.61 1.94 -34.52
C ASN A 86 -2.11 1.94 -34.88
N GLY A 87 -2.86 2.96 -34.44
CA GLY A 87 -4.31 3.08 -34.65
C GLY A 87 -5.18 2.16 -33.78
N THR A 88 -4.58 1.24 -33.01
CA THR A 88 -5.30 0.36 -32.10
C THR A 88 -5.40 0.99 -30.71
N THR A 89 -6.57 0.89 -30.09
CA THR A 89 -6.82 1.37 -28.73
C THR A 89 -6.79 0.22 -27.73
N TYR A 90 -6.05 0.42 -26.63
CA TYR A 90 -6.01 -0.45 -25.47
C TYR A 90 -6.43 0.33 -24.24
N THR A 91 -7.31 -0.23 -23.42
CA THR A 91 -7.87 0.44 -22.24
C THR A 91 -7.73 -0.43 -21.01
N GLN A 92 -7.30 0.16 -19.91
CA GLN A 92 -7.25 -0.48 -18.60
C GLN A 92 -7.89 0.44 -17.55
N SER A 93 -8.74 -0.13 -16.71
CA SER A 93 -9.38 0.58 -15.60
C SER A 93 -8.86 0.04 -14.28
N LEU A 94 -8.61 0.92 -13.32
CA LEU A 94 -8.25 0.57 -11.96
C LEU A 94 -8.95 1.49 -10.96
N SER A 95 -9.20 0.97 -9.77
CA SER A 95 -9.83 1.71 -8.68
C SER A 95 -8.80 1.93 -7.58
N LEU A 96 -8.55 3.19 -7.22
CA LEU A 96 -7.70 3.57 -6.10
C LEU A 96 -8.56 3.95 -4.91
N GLN A 97 -8.37 3.28 -3.79
CA GLN A 97 -9.09 3.54 -2.56
C GLN A 97 -8.11 3.62 -1.39
N PRO A 98 -7.58 4.82 -1.08
CA PRO A 98 -6.60 4.98 -0.02
C PRO A 98 -7.21 4.60 1.34
N GLN A 99 -6.39 3.98 2.17
CA GLN A 99 -6.74 3.60 3.53
C GLN A 99 -5.79 4.29 4.50
N ASP A 100 -6.28 4.65 5.68
CA ASP A 100 -5.49 5.40 6.64
C ASP A 100 -4.75 4.44 7.57
N VAL A 101 -3.43 4.49 7.53
CA VAL A 101 -2.55 3.75 8.42
C VAL A 101 -1.41 4.68 8.81
N SER A 102 -1.22 4.83 10.11
CA SER A 102 -0.14 5.60 10.72
C SER A 102 0.60 4.74 11.73
N LEU A 103 1.87 5.06 11.94
CA LEU A 103 2.71 4.38 12.93
C LEU A 103 3.10 5.36 14.04
N VAL A 104 2.99 4.90 15.28
CA VAL A 104 3.46 5.60 16.47
C VAL A 104 4.61 4.81 17.07
N VAL A 105 5.66 5.49 17.51
CA VAL A 105 6.84 4.88 18.12
C VAL A 105 6.92 5.32 19.58
N GLU A 106 7.04 4.34 20.47
CA GLU A 106 7.14 4.54 21.91
C GLU A 106 8.40 3.85 22.44
N PRO A 107 9.26 4.57 23.18
CA PRO A 107 10.42 3.96 23.82
C PRO A 107 9.97 3.02 24.95
N VAL A 108 10.53 1.81 25.02
CA VAL A 108 10.33 0.92 26.16
C VAL A 108 11.35 1.27 27.24
N SER A 109 11.07 2.34 27.98
CA SER A 109 11.94 2.85 29.05
C SER A 109 11.17 3.62 30.11
N SER A 110 11.83 3.85 31.24
CA SER A 110 11.29 4.63 32.36
C SER A 110 12.10 5.90 32.53
N ALA A 111 11.42 6.99 32.87
CA ALA A 111 12.07 8.23 33.31
C ALA A 111 12.00 8.36 34.84
N PRO A 112 12.96 9.04 35.48
CA PRO A 112 12.89 9.35 36.90
C PRO A 112 11.63 10.16 37.26
N PRO A 113 11.13 10.06 38.50
CA PRO A 113 10.05 10.91 38.98
C PRO A 113 10.37 12.40 38.74
N LEU A 114 9.37 13.18 38.34
CA LEU A 114 9.46 14.62 38.04
C LEU A 114 10.33 14.99 36.83
N TYR A 115 10.80 14.03 36.03
CA TYR A 115 11.41 14.35 34.74
C TYR A 115 10.35 14.88 33.76
N PRO A 116 10.46 16.14 33.27
CA PRO A 116 9.42 16.75 32.44
C PRO A 116 9.44 16.25 30.99
N GLY A 117 10.48 15.52 30.59
CA GLY A 117 10.67 15.04 29.23
C GLY A 117 10.08 13.65 28.98
N LYS A 118 10.04 13.25 27.71
CA LYS A 118 9.73 11.87 27.31
C LYS A 118 10.93 10.96 27.61
N PRO A 119 10.70 9.72 28.07
CA PRO A 119 11.77 8.71 28.17
C PRO A 119 12.50 8.58 26.82
N SER A 120 13.82 8.44 26.85
CA SER A 120 14.62 8.23 25.64
C SER A 120 14.82 6.74 25.40
N VAL A 121 15.04 6.34 24.14
CA VAL A 121 15.39 4.95 23.83
C VAL A 121 16.79 4.68 24.39
N PRO A 122 16.98 3.71 25.32
CA PRO A 122 18.31 3.40 25.83
C PRO A 122 19.17 2.81 24.71
N LEU A 123 20.50 2.86 24.87
CA LEU A 123 21.41 2.13 23.98
C LEU A 123 21.06 0.64 24.05
N GLU A 124 20.87 0.00 22.89
CA GLU A 124 20.37 -1.38 22.77
C GLU A 124 18.94 -1.59 23.33
N GLY A 125 18.21 -0.52 23.60
CA GLY A 125 16.84 -0.56 24.09
C GLY A 125 15.83 -0.96 23.02
N ASP A 126 14.65 -1.39 23.47
CA ASP A 126 13.53 -1.67 22.58
C ASP A 126 12.63 -0.45 22.38
N VAL A 127 12.02 -0.39 21.21
CA VAL A 127 10.89 0.49 20.91
C VAL A 127 9.66 -0.34 20.59
N ARG A 128 8.52 0.14 21.07
CA ARG A 128 7.21 -0.36 20.68
C ARG A 128 6.70 0.49 19.53
N VAL A 129 6.43 -0.16 18.41
CA VAL A 129 5.78 0.45 17.25
C VAL A 129 4.32 0.03 17.24
N VAL A 130 3.42 1.01 17.21
CA VAL A 130 1.97 0.80 17.23
C VAL A 130 1.38 1.28 15.90
N ALA A 131 0.65 0.40 15.22
CA ALA A 131 -0.10 0.75 14.02
C ALA A 131 -1.49 1.26 14.40
N MET A 132 -1.77 2.51 14.01
CA MET A 132 -3.08 3.12 14.07
C MET A 132 -3.70 3.05 12.67
N ALA A 133 -4.69 2.18 12.49
CA ALA A 133 -5.33 1.96 11.20
C ALA A 133 -6.82 2.31 11.25
N SER A 134 -7.32 2.94 10.18
CA SER A 134 -8.73 3.17 9.93
C SER A 134 -9.07 2.71 8.51
N LEU A 135 -9.56 1.48 8.41
CA LEU A 135 -10.01 0.92 7.14
C LEU A 135 -11.50 1.21 6.91
N ARG A 136 -11.84 1.58 5.68
CA ARG A 136 -13.21 1.86 5.22
C ARG A 136 -13.53 1.03 3.99
N GLY A 137 -14.72 0.40 4.01
CA GLY A 137 -15.23 -0.39 2.89
C GLY A 137 -15.79 0.47 1.75
N ALA A 138 -16.34 -0.18 0.72
CA ALA A 138 -16.84 0.47 -0.50
C ALA A 138 -17.94 1.53 -0.27
N SER A 139 -18.72 1.43 0.82
CA SER A 139 -19.72 2.43 1.21
C SER A 139 -19.19 3.54 2.14
N GLY A 140 -17.87 3.58 2.38
CA GLY A 140 -17.25 4.46 3.37
C GLY A 140 -17.44 4.03 4.83
N LYS A 141 -18.16 2.92 5.06
CA LYS A 141 -18.38 2.35 6.40
C LYS A 141 -17.06 1.92 7.03
N ALA A 142 -16.85 2.34 8.28
CA ALA A 142 -15.71 1.91 9.08
C ALA A 142 -15.75 0.40 9.34
N ILE A 143 -14.60 -0.25 9.20
CA ILE A 143 -14.42 -1.67 9.49
C ILE A 143 -13.82 -1.81 10.88
N ALA A 144 -14.26 -2.79 11.66
CA ALA A 144 -13.81 -2.95 13.04
C ALA A 144 -12.30 -3.25 13.11
N PRO A 145 -11.49 -2.47 13.84
CA PRO A 145 -10.04 -2.67 13.89
C PRO A 145 -9.57 -4.03 14.43
N SER A 146 -10.40 -4.70 15.24
CA SER A 146 -10.12 -6.04 15.76
C SER A 146 -10.07 -7.13 14.68
N THR A 147 -10.62 -6.86 13.49
CA THR A 147 -10.63 -7.83 12.38
C THR A 147 -9.44 -7.66 11.45
N TYR A 148 -8.64 -6.60 11.61
CA TYR A 148 -7.54 -6.33 10.69
C TYR A 148 -6.43 -7.36 10.83
N ALA A 149 -5.87 -7.78 9.68
CA ALA A 149 -4.64 -8.56 9.61
C ALA A 149 -3.45 -7.63 9.38
N TYR A 150 -2.42 -7.79 10.20
CA TYR A 150 -1.20 -6.99 10.17
C TYR A 150 -0.04 -7.83 9.64
N SER A 151 0.73 -7.29 8.70
CA SER A 151 1.96 -7.88 8.18
C SER A 151 3.11 -6.93 8.46
N TRP A 152 3.91 -7.25 9.48
CA TRP A 152 5.03 -6.44 9.91
C TRP A 152 6.31 -6.84 9.18
N THR A 153 7.08 -5.83 8.82
CA THR A 153 8.39 -5.98 8.18
C THR A 153 9.41 -5.07 8.86
N VAL A 154 10.59 -5.60 9.12
CA VAL A 154 11.74 -4.86 9.66
C VAL A 154 12.92 -5.08 8.73
N ASP A 155 13.47 -3.98 8.20
CA ASP A 155 14.58 -4.00 7.24
C ASP A 155 14.33 -4.93 6.03
N GLY A 156 13.05 -5.04 5.62
CA GLY A 156 12.58 -5.89 4.52
C GLY A 156 12.25 -7.34 4.91
N ALA A 157 12.59 -7.79 6.12
CA ALA A 157 12.29 -9.13 6.61
C ALA A 157 10.91 -9.18 7.29
N SER A 158 10.12 -10.21 6.99
CA SER A 158 8.80 -10.43 7.61
C SER A 158 8.94 -10.91 9.06
N ILE A 159 8.17 -10.31 9.96
CA ILE A 159 8.17 -10.63 11.39
C ILE A 159 6.92 -11.43 11.73
N ALA A 160 6.99 -12.74 11.49
CA ALA A 160 5.84 -13.65 11.58
C ALA A 160 5.17 -13.67 12.97
N ASN A 161 5.95 -13.64 14.05
CA ASN A 161 5.46 -13.67 15.43
C ASN A 161 4.72 -12.38 15.84
N ALA A 162 5.03 -11.26 15.20
CA ALA A 162 4.33 -9.98 15.38
C ALA A 162 3.24 -9.76 14.33
N SER A 163 3.10 -10.63 13.32
CA SER A 163 2.11 -10.53 12.26
C SER A 163 0.87 -11.39 12.56
N GLY A 164 -0.27 -11.01 11.99
CA GLY A 164 -1.54 -11.72 12.14
C GLY A 164 -2.70 -10.83 12.52
N ILE A 165 -3.85 -11.46 12.81
CA ILE A 165 -5.09 -10.76 13.14
C ILE A 165 -4.95 -10.07 14.50
N GLY A 166 -5.32 -8.78 14.55
CA GLY A 166 -5.28 -7.97 15.77
C GLY A 166 -3.88 -7.64 16.29
N LYS A 167 -2.81 -8.03 15.57
CA LYS A 167 -1.42 -7.76 15.96
C LYS A 167 -0.98 -6.35 15.58
N SER A 168 -1.61 -5.34 16.17
CA SER A 168 -1.36 -3.92 15.88
C SER A 168 -0.07 -3.36 16.47
N THR A 169 0.73 -4.17 17.16
CA THR A 169 1.96 -3.73 17.84
C THR A 169 3.14 -4.61 17.50
N LEU A 170 4.30 -4.00 17.32
CA LEU A 170 5.59 -4.64 17.14
C LEU A 170 6.56 -4.13 18.21
N LEU A 171 7.23 -5.05 18.91
CA LEU A 171 8.41 -4.71 19.72
C LEU A 171 9.65 -4.95 18.86
N VAL A 172 10.53 -3.96 18.77
CA VAL A 172 11.73 -4.04 17.95
C VAL A 172 12.88 -3.30 18.63
N ALA A 173 14.07 -3.89 18.58
CA ALA A 173 15.27 -3.24 19.09
C ALA A 173 15.55 -1.94 18.33
N SER A 174 15.99 -0.91 19.05
CA SER A 174 16.51 0.31 18.47
C SER A 174 17.74 0.00 17.60
N PRO A 175 17.93 0.70 16.48
CA PRO A 175 19.20 0.60 15.76
C PRO A 175 20.37 1.06 16.63
N LEU A 176 21.57 0.55 16.34
CA LEU A 176 22.81 1.04 16.92
C LEU A 176 23.11 2.48 16.46
N GLN A 177 23.99 3.18 17.18
CA GLN A 177 24.49 4.49 16.77
C GLN A 177 24.96 4.47 15.31
N TYR A 178 24.58 5.50 14.54
CA TYR A 178 24.89 5.64 13.11
C TYR A 178 24.32 4.51 12.22
N ARG A 179 23.27 3.84 12.68
CA ARG A 179 22.44 2.93 11.89
C ARG A 179 21.01 3.43 11.87
N ALA A 180 20.30 3.05 10.83
CA ALA A 180 18.87 3.26 10.71
C ALA A 180 18.18 1.92 10.58
N ARG A 181 16.95 1.82 11.07
CA ARG A 181 16.11 0.63 10.93
C ARG A 181 14.79 1.04 10.30
N THR A 182 14.41 0.37 9.23
CA THR A 182 13.10 0.61 8.60
C THR A 182 12.08 -0.35 9.17
N VAL A 183 10.98 0.21 9.66
CA VAL A 183 9.81 -0.58 10.09
C VAL A 183 8.65 -0.24 9.17
N SER A 184 7.99 -1.26 8.64
CA SER A 184 6.78 -1.09 7.84
C SER A 184 5.71 -2.11 8.19
N VAL A 185 4.46 -1.71 7.99
CA VAL A 185 3.30 -2.55 8.20
C VAL A 185 2.36 -2.43 7.01
N ALA A 186 1.85 -3.57 6.54
CA ALA A 186 0.66 -3.63 5.71
C ALA A 186 -0.51 -4.08 6.58
N VAL A 187 -1.64 -3.39 6.47
CA VAL A 187 -2.86 -3.66 7.22
C VAL A 187 -3.97 -3.92 6.23
N MET A 188 -4.64 -5.06 6.36
CA MET A 188 -5.71 -5.45 5.44
C MET A 188 -6.91 -6.03 6.17
N THR A 189 -8.06 -6.01 5.49
CA THR A 189 -9.23 -6.78 5.90
C THR A 189 -8.98 -8.28 5.72
N GLN A 190 -9.74 -9.12 6.43
CA GLN A 190 -9.55 -10.59 6.37
C GLN A 190 -9.81 -11.19 4.99
N ASP A 191 -10.70 -10.56 4.22
CA ASP A 191 -11.00 -10.91 2.83
C ASP A 191 -9.97 -10.32 1.84
N GLY A 192 -9.02 -9.50 2.30
CA GLY A 192 -8.02 -8.83 1.47
C GLY A 192 -8.59 -7.71 0.59
N ALA A 193 -9.88 -7.38 0.71
CA ALA A 193 -10.55 -6.43 -0.19
C ALA A 193 -10.03 -4.99 -0.02
N PHE A 194 -9.63 -4.61 1.19
CA PHE A 194 -9.09 -3.28 1.49
C PHE A 194 -7.76 -3.41 2.21
N ALA A 195 -6.77 -2.65 1.75
CA ALA A 195 -5.44 -2.65 2.32
C ALA A 195 -4.87 -1.23 2.39
N GLY A 196 -4.12 -0.97 3.45
CA GLY A 196 -3.30 0.21 3.64
C GLY A 196 -1.95 -0.18 4.22
N GLY A 197 -1.07 0.79 4.37
CA GLY A 197 0.23 0.52 4.94
C GLY A 197 0.98 1.79 5.28
N ALA A 198 1.97 1.62 6.14
CA ALA A 198 2.81 2.71 6.61
C ALA A 198 4.24 2.22 6.80
N LYS A 199 5.19 3.15 6.69
CA LYS A 199 6.61 2.94 6.85
C LYS A 199 7.19 4.09 7.66
N LEU A 200 8.11 3.78 8.56
CA LEU A 200 8.96 4.76 9.23
C LEU A 200 10.40 4.27 9.30
N THR A 201 11.30 5.20 9.60
CA THR A 201 12.71 4.91 9.86
C THR A 201 13.04 5.29 11.29
N LEU A 202 13.49 4.32 12.06
CA LEU A 202 14.05 4.51 13.39
C LEU A 202 15.50 4.95 13.23
N ILE A 203 15.86 5.98 13.98
CA ILE A 203 17.20 6.53 14.11
C ILE A 203 17.43 6.72 15.63
N PRO A 204 18.63 6.45 16.16
CA PRO A 204 18.96 6.66 17.57
C PRO A 204 18.77 8.11 18.03
#